data_AF-A0A0Q9SVU5-F1
#
_entry.id   AF-A0A0Q9SVU5-F1
#
_cell.length_a   1.000
_cell.length_b   1.000
_cell.length_c   1.000
_cell.angle_alpha   90.00
_cell.angle_beta   90.00
_cell.angle_gamma   90.00
#
_symmetry.space_group_name_H-M   'P 1'
#
loop_
_entity.id
_entity.type
_entity.pdbx_description
1 polymer ?
#
loop_
_entity_poly.entity_id
_entity_poly.type
_entity_poly.pdbx_seq_one_letter_code
_entity_poly.pdbx_strand_id
1 'polypeptide(L)'
;MRGAIATAALIGAVTWGSTGPAAASSSSGADVQRLQGCAVEEGLGTFCSDVVLVGNLAATPGGNVVLTLISHGSVTLTGESESDSFTSQFRSVTHEFRKDGQDFSQVSLRLFSEARVSSGETCFVELRLHSVNGVWQFESFESICQPAA
;
A
#
# COMPACT_ATOMS: atom_id res chain seq x y z
N MET A 1 17.43 17.93 11.75
CA MET A 1 16.06 17.83 11.24
C MET A 1 15.56 16.43 11.55
N ARG A 2 14.51 16.29 12.37
CA ARG A 2 13.85 15.00 12.59
C ARG A 2 13.02 14.73 11.35
N GLY A 3 13.59 14.01 10.38
CA GLY A 3 12.87 13.54 9.20
C GLY A 3 11.80 12.58 9.67
N ALA A 4 10.62 13.10 9.98
CA ALA A 4 9.41 12.30 10.05
C ALA A 4 9.23 11.78 8.63
N ILE A 5 9.66 10.54 8.39
CA ILE A 5 9.29 9.79 7.20
C ILE A 5 7.78 9.74 7.24
N ALA A 6 7.16 10.65 6.49
CA ALA A 6 5.74 10.68 6.25
C ALA A 6 5.44 9.42 5.45
N THR A 7 5.26 8.30 6.15
CA THR A 7 4.60 7.10 5.66
C THR A 7 3.15 7.49 5.40
N ALA A 8 2.95 8.33 4.38
CA ALA A 8 1.66 8.84 3.97
C ALA A 8 0.80 7.61 3.67
N ALA A 9 -0.33 7.55 4.36
CA ALA A 9 -1.24 6.45 4.38
C ALA A 9 -1.76 6.16 2.97
N LEU A 10 -1.08 5.25 2.26
CA LEU A 10 -1.55 4.57 1.05
C LEU A 10 -2.35 3.31 1.42
N ILE A 11 -3.02 3.34 2.56
CA ILE A 11 -4.07 2.38 2.89
C ILE A 11 -5.36 3.05 2.43
N GLY A 12 -5.60 3.01 1.12
CA GLY A 12 -6.88 3.40 0.56
C GLY A 12 -7.96 2.58 1.23
N ALA A 13 -8.75 3.23 2.08
CA ALA A 13 -9.98 2.67 2.59
C ALA A 13 -10.92 2.50 1.40
N VAL A 14 -10.88 1.33 0.76
CA VAL A 14 -11.87 0.99 -0.26
C VAL A 14 -13.17 0.69 0.49
N THR A 15 -13.98 1.71 0.71
CA THR A 15 -15.30 1.57 1.34
C THR A 15 -16.28 1.01 0.31
N TRP A 16 -16.32 -0.32 0.18
CA TRP A 16 -17.36 -0.98 -0.60
C TRP A 16 -18.69 -0.84 0.15
N GLY A 17 -19.58 0.01 -0.38
CA GLY A 17 -20.92 0.23 0.17
C GLY A 17 -21.67 -1.10 0.34
N SER A 18 -22.15 -1.36 1.55
CA SER A 18 -22.85 -2.59 1.93
C SER A 18 -24.29 -2.61 1.42
N THR A 19 -24.51 -2.87 0.13
CA THR A 19 -25.85 -3.12 -0.41
C THR A 19 -26.12 -4.62 -0.54
N GLY A 20 -26.54 -5.25 0.58
CA GLY A 20 -27.29 -6.52 0.64
C GLY A 20 -26.65 -7.78 0.03
N PRO A 21 -27.15 -8.99 0.38
CA PRO A 21 -26.71 -10.23 -0.24
C PRO A 21 -27.37 -10.39 -1.61
N ALA A 22 -26.97 -9.58 -2.59
CA ALA A 22 -27.07 -10.01 -3.98
C ALA A 22 -26.08 -11.16 -4.14
N ALA A 23 -26.57 -12.35 -4.50
CA ALA A 23 -25.76 -13.53 -4.72
C ALA A 23 -24.51 -13.13 -5.51
N ALA A 24 -23.36 -13.16 -4.85
CA ALA A 24 -22.09 -12.85 -5.49
C ALA A 24 -21.89 -13.91 -6.56
N SER A 25 -22.24 -13.58 -7.80
CA SER A 25 -21.79 -14.34 -8.96
C SER A 25 -20.28 -14.40 -8.82
N SER A 26 -19.73 -15.60 -8.63
CA SER A 26 -18.29 -15.81 -8.59
C SER A 26 -17.72 -15.17 -9.86
N SER A 27 -17.07 -14.02 -9.72
CA SER A 27 -16.29 -13.43 -10.79
C SER A 27 -15.22 -14.46 -11.11
N SER A 28 -15.28 -15.07 -12.30
CA SER A 28 -14.31 -16.09 -12.72
C SER A 28 -12.94 -15.48 -13.05
N GLY A 29 -12.69 -14.22 -12.67
CA GLY A 29 -11.48 -13.48 -12.97
C GLY A 29 -11.14 -12.46 -11.88
N ALA A 30 -9.86 -12.10 -11.84
CA ALA A 30 -9.39 -11.00 -11.02
C ALA A 30 -9.82 -9.65 -11.65
N ASP A 31 -10.27 -8.72 -10.82
CA ASP A 31 -10.41 -7.31 -11.19
C ASP A 31 -9.03 -6.66 -11.12
N VAL A 32 -8.61 -6.00 -12.21
CA VAL A 32 -7.31 -5.34 -12.29
C VAL A 32 -7.52 -3.87 -12.55
N GLN A 33 -7.13 -3.05 -11.57
CA GLN A 33 -7.19 -1.61 -11.66
C GLN A 33 -5.78 -1.04 -11.64
N ARG A 34 -5.54 0.01 -12.44
CA ARG A 34 -4.31 0.78 -12.38
C ARG A 34 -4.66 2.21 -12.00
N LEU A 35 -4.03 2.69 -10.93
CA LEU A 35 -4.16 4.03 -10.40
C LEU A 35 -2.84 4.74 -10.70
N GLN A 36 -2.88 5.71 -11.61
CA GLN A 36 -1.71 6.49 -11.96
C GLN A 36 -2.08 7.97 -11.96
N GLY A 37 -1.21 8.80 -11.40
CA GLY A 37 -1.41 10.24 -11.39
C GLY A 37 -0.32 10.98 -10.63
N CYS A 38 -0.24 12.28 -10.88
CA CYS A 38 0.59 13.20 -10.14
C CYS A 38 -0.25 14.34 -9.57
N ALA A 39 0.07 14.78 -8.37
CA ALA A 39 -0.50 15.94 -7.72
C ALA A 39 0.63 16.86 -7.27
N VAL A 40 0.44 18.16 -7.39
CA VAL A 40 1.35 19.18 -6.85
C VAL A 40 0.74 19.69 -5.55
N GLU A 41 1.48 19.59 -4.47
CA GLU A 41 1.08 20.04 -3.15
C GLU A 41 1.98 21.21 -2.74
N GLU A 42 1.37 22.37 -2.50
CA GLU A 42 2.09 23.60 -2.13
C GLU A 42 2.92 23.37 -0.84
N GLY A 43 4.22 23.67 -0.87
CA GLY A 43 5.13 23.45 0.25
C GLY A 43 5.70 22.03 0.38
N LEU A 44 5.22 21.06 -0.40
CA LEU A 44 5.74 19.67 -0.38
C LEU A 44 6.32 19.22 -1.73
N GLY A 45 5.86 19.79 -2.84
CA GLY A 45 6.34 19.49 -4.18
C GLY A 45 5.39 18.59 -4.97
N THR A 46 5.92 17.78 -5.89
CA THR A 46 5.13 16.91 -6.77
C THR A 46 5.12 15.47 -6.25
N PHE A 47 3.92 14.95 -6.00
CA PHE A 47 3.67 13.57 -5.62
C PHE A 47 3.11 12.80 -6.82
N CYS A 48 3.85 11.82 -7.34
CA CYS A 48 3.42 10.92 -8.39
C CYS A 48 3.23 9.50 -7.86
N SER A 49 2.23 8.79 -8.34
CA SER A 49 1.98 7.38 -8.03
C SER A 49 1.65 6.58 -9.28
N ASP A 50 2.06 5.32 -9.29
CA ASP A 50 1.68 4.30 -10.26
C ASP A 50 1.47 2.99 -9.50
N VAL A 51 0.21 2.62 -9.32
CA VAL A 51 -0.21 1.51 -8.47
C VAL A 51 -1.11 0.58 -9.27
N VAL A 52 -0.78 -0.71 -9.28
CA VAL A 52 -1.64 -1.76 -9.81
C VAL A 52 -2.30 -2.47 -8.63
N LEU A 53 -3.62 -2.55 -8.66
CA LEU A 53 -4.46 -3.27 -7.72
C LEU A 53 -5.07 -4.48 -8.44
N VAL A 54 -4.88 -5.67 -7.89
CA VAL A 54 -5.48 -6.91 -8.35
C VAL A 54 -6.39 -7.46 -7.26
N GLY A 55 -7.69 -7.43 -7.49
CA GLY A 55 -8.70 -7.95 -6.58
C GLY A 55 -9.25 -9.29 -7.05
N ASN A 56 -9.32 -10.27 -6.15
CA ASN A 56 -9.96 -11.56 -6.41
C ASN A 56 -11.00 -11.84 -5.32
N LEU A 57 -12.24 -12.03 -5.74
CA LEU A 57 -13.35 -12.38 -4.87
C LEU A 57 -13.77 -13.83 -5.12
N ALA A 58 -13.62 -14.68 -4.10
CA ALA A 58 -13.97 -16.09 -4.17
C ALA A 58 -15.02 -16.43 -3.11
N ALA A 59 -16.08 -17.14 -3.51
CA ALA A 59 -16.98 -17.80 -2.59
C ALA A 59 -16.49 -19.23 -2.30
N THR A 60 -16.48 -19.62 -1.05
CA THR A 60 -16.12 -20.99 -0.62
C THR A 60 -17.37 -21.88 -0.61
N PRO A 61 -17.23 -23.22 -0.71
CA PRO A 61 -18.36 -24.15 -0.62
C PRO A 61 -19.17 -24.05 0.68
N GLY A 62 -18.61 -23.46 1.74
CA GLY A 62 -19.30 -23.20 3.01
C GLY A 62 -20.02 -21.85 3.09
N GLY A 63 -20.16 -21.12 1.98
CA GLY A 63 -20.82 -19.81 1.94
C GLY A 63 -19.96 -18.64 2.44
N ASN A 64 -18.71 -18.89 2.83
CA ASN A 64 -17.78 -17.82 3.21
C ASN A 64 -17.31 -17.08 1.96
N VAL A 65 -17.07 -15.78 2.12
CA VAL A 65 -16.52 -14.93 1.06
C VAL A 65 -15.08 -14.58 1.42
N VAL A 66 -14.17 -14.78 0.48
CA VAL A 66 -12.76 -14.40 0.58
C VAL A 66 -12.50 -13.32 -0.46
N LEU A 67 -12.04 -12.16 -0.01
CA LEU A 67 -11.46 -11.14 -0.87
C LEU A 67 -9.95 -11.17 -0.70
N THR A 68 -9.22 -11.22 -1.81
CA THR A 68 -7.77 -11.02 -1.84
C THR A 68 -7.47 -9.79 -2.68
N LEU A 69 -6.85 -8.78 -2.09
CA LEU A 69 -6.36 -7.60 -2.78
C LEU A 69 -4.84 -7.64 -2.78
N ILE A 70 -4.23 -7.58 -3.96
CA ILE A 70 -2.79 -7.46 -4.12
C ILE A 70 -2.53 -6.10 -4.75
N SER A 71 -1.86 -5.20 -4.04
CA SER A 71 -1.37 -3.96 -4.63
C SER A 71 0.15 -3.99 -4.78
N HIS A 72 0.64 -3.47 -5.89
CA HIS A 72 2.05 -3.16 -6.05
C HIS A 72 2.20 -1.88 -6.85
N GLY A 73 3.22 -1.10 -6.55
CA GLY A 73 3.38 0.17 -7.23
C GLY A 73 4.61 0.92 -6.79
N SER A 74 4.71 2.13 -7.34
CA SER A 74 5.71 3.10 -6.99
C SER A 74 5.09 4.45 -6.68
N VAL A 75 5.76 5.19 -5.81
CA VAL A 75 5.42 6.54 -5.40
C VAL A 75 6.69 7.35 -5.49
N THR A 76 6.63 8.51 -6.13
CA THR A 76 7.73 9.46 -6.17
C THR A 76 7.25 10.78 -5.58
N LEU A 77 7.99 11.30 -4.61
CA LEU A 77 7.86 12.66 -4.12
C LEU A 77 9.10 13.43 -4.57
N THR A 78 8.90 14.45 -5.37
CA THR A 78 9.94 15.41 -5.75
C THR A 78 9.66 16.70 -4.99
N GLY A 79 10.56 17.09 -4.11
CA GLY A 79 10.45 18.34 -3.34
C GLY A 79 10.47 19.57 -4.23
N GLU A 80 10.19 20.74 -3.66
CA GLU A 80 10.29 22.02 -4.38
C GLU A 80 11.70 22.31 -4.90
N SER A 81 12.71 21.77 -4.21
CA SER A 81 14.06 21.66 -4.73
C SER A 81 14.23 20.28 -5.38
N GLU A 82 14.70 20.23 -6.64
CA GLU A 82 14.96 18.96 -7.35
C GLU A 82 16.00 18.08 -6.62
N SER A 83 16.76 18.67 -5.69
CA SER A 83 17.74 17.98 -4.84
C SER A 83 17.12 17.07 -3.77
N ASP A 84 15.85 17.27 -3.40
CA ASP A 84 15.16 16.41 -2.45
C ASP A 84 14.16 15.53 -3.22
N SER A 85 14.44 14.23 -3.31
CA SER A 85 13.53 13.29 -3.95
C SER A 85 13.45 11.98 -3.19
N PHE A 86 12.25 11.43 -3.14
CA PHE A 86 11.94 10.20 -2.43
C PHE A 86 11.16 9.30 -3.37
N THR A 87 11.66 8.09 -3.60
CA THR A 87 10.96 7.07 -4.37
C THR A 87 10.70 5.85 -3.50
N SER A 88 9.47 5.40 -3.43
CA SER A 88 9.10 4.19 -2.71
C SER A 88 8.42 3.21 -3.64
N GLN A 89 8.88 1.97 -3.63
CA GLN A 89 8.20 0.82 -4.21
C GLN A 89 7.54 0.03 -3.09
N PHE A 90 6.32 -0.43 -3.31
CA PHE A 90 5.61 -1.21 -2.31
C PHE A 90 4.88 -2.38 -2.92
N ARG A 91 4.63 -3.37 -2.06
CA ARG A 91 3.70 -4.47 -2.32
C ARG A 91 2.88 -4.72 -1.06
N SER A 92 1.56 -4.70 -1.20
CA SER A 92 0.63 -5.09 -0.15
C SER A 92 -0.21 -6.27 -0.59
N VAL A 93 -0.55 -7.14 0.36
CA VAL A 93 -1.52 -8.22 0.20
C VAL A 93 -2.51 -8.11 1.35
N THR A 94 -3.77 -7.92 1.02
CA THR A 94 -4.88 -7.91 1.97
C THR A 94 -5.77 -9.11 1.70
N HIS A 95 -6.06 -9.87 2.75
CA HIS A 95 -7.07 -10.90 2.76
C HIS A 95 -8.20 -10.46 3.67
N GLU A 96 -9.42 -10.39 3.14
CA GLU A 96 -10.63 -10.23 3.95
C GLU A 96 -11.45 -11.49 3.85
N PHE A 97 -11.94 -11.94 5.00
CA PHE A 97 -12.67 -13.18 5.14
C PHE A 97 -13.91 -12.95 5.99
N ARG A 98 -15.09 -13.26 5.44
CA ARG A 98 -16.35 -13.23 6.19
C ARG A 98 -16.85 -14.64 6.45
N LYS A 99 -17.03 -14.98 7.72
CA LYS A 99 -17.57 -16.28 8.18
C LYS A 99 -18.55 -16.09 9.32
N ASP A 100 -19.72 -16.73 9.23
CA ASP A 100 -20.73 -16.74 10.30
C ASP A 100 -21.11 -15.33 10.81
N GLY A 101 -21.12 -14.33 9.91
CA GLY A 101 -21.39 -12.93 10.24
C GLY A 101 -20.22 -12.17 10.90
N GLN A 102 -19.05 -12.80 11.02
CA GLN A 102 -17.82 -12.16 11.51
C GLN A 102 -16.90 -11.82 10.34
N ASP A 103 -16.28 -10.64 10.44
CA ASP A 103 -15.28 -10.15 9.49
C ASP A 103 -13.88 -10.33 10.08
N PHE A 104 -13.03 -11.02 9.34
CA PHE A 104 -11.62 -11.18 9.62
C PHE A 104 -10.83 -10.46 8.53
N SER A 105 -9.86 -9.66 8.93
CA SER A 105 -8.97 -9.00 7.99
C SER A 105 -7.52 -9.34 8.33
N GLN A 106 -6.75 -9.67 7.31
CA GLN A 106 -5.32 -9.81 7.39
C GLN A 106 -4.69 -8.92 6.33
N VAL A 107 -3.81 -8.01 6.73
CA VAL A 107 -3.03 -7.19 5.81
C VAL A 107 -1.57 -7.55 5.98
N SER A 108 -0.83 -7.67 4.90
CA SER A 108 0.63 -7.74 4.86
C SER A 108 1.13 -6.63 3.94
N LEU A 109 2.10 -5.85 4.42
CA LEU A 109 2.66 -4.74 3.69
C LEU A 109 4.18 -4.82 3.72
N ARG A 110 4.79 -4.78 2.53
CA ARG A 110 6.23 -4.68 2.33
C ARG A 110 6.52 -3.41 1.54
N LEU A 111 7.30 -2.51 2.11
CA LEU A 111 7.76 -1.29 1.44
C LEU A 111 9.27 -1.33 1.26
N PHE A 112 9.73 -0.84 0.12
CA PHE A 112 11.11 -0.57 -0.22
C PHE A 112 11.25 0.86 -0.68
N SER A 113 11.90 1.70 0.13
CA SER A 113 12.06 3.11 -0.20
C SER A 113 13.51 3.46 -0.46
N GLU A 114 13.75 4.19 -1.54
CA GLU A 114 15.00 4.87 -1.87
C GLU A 114 14.78 6.37 -1.67
N ALA A 115 15.48 6.96 -0.70
CA ALA A 115 15.46 8.40 -0.45
C ALA A 115 16.77 9.03 -0.89
N ARG A 116 16.71 10.06 -1.74
CA ARG A 116 17.81 10.98 -1.99
C ARG A 116 17.57 12.25 -1.20
N VAL A 117 18.44 12.49 -0.24
CA VAL A 117 18.40 13.69 0.59
C VAL A 117 19.39 14.71 0.06
N SER A 118 19.15 16.00 0.32
CA SER A 118 20.06 17.09 -0.03
C SER A 118 21.53 16.93 0.43
N SER A 119 21.84 16.02 1.36
CA SER A 119 23.23 15.63 1.70
C SER A 119 23.92 14.75 0.63
N GLY A 120 23.20 14.31 -0.41
CA GLY A 120 23.67 13.40 -1.46
C GLY A 120 23.64 11.92 -1.05
N GLU A 121 23.26 11.61 0.17
CA GLU A 121 23.13 10.24 0.66
C GLU A 121 21.92 9.54 0.03
N THR A 122 22.06 8.24 -0.22
CA THR A 122 20.96 7.38 -0.66
C THR A 122 20.62 6.40 0.45
N CYS A 123 19.39 6.45 0.96
CA CYS A 123 18.91 5.55 2.01
C CYS A 123 17.90 4.54 1.44
N PHE A 124 18.14 3.27 1.74
CA PHE A 124 17.25 2.15 1.46
C PHE A 124 16.52 1.76 2.74
N VAL A 125 15.19 1.68 2.69
CA VAL A 125 14.35 1.29 3.83
C VAL A 125 13.45 0.12 3.44
N GLU A 126 13.55 -1.00 4.17
CA GLU A 126 12.58 -2.09 4.13
C GLU A 126 11.69 -2.06 5.38
N LEU A 127 10.38 -1.98 5.19
CA LEU A 127 9.39 -2.04 6.29
C LEU A 127 8.42 -3.20 6.05
N ARG A 128 8.25 -4.05 7.06
CA ARG A 128 7.26 -5.15 7.05
C ARG A 128 6.26 -4.98 8.19
N LEU A 129 4.99 -4.92 7.82
CA LEU A 129 3.85 -4.79 8.74
C LEU A 129 2.82 -5.86 8.44
N HIS A 130 2.13 -6.33 9.48
CA HIS A 130 0.91 -7.08 9.31
C HIS A 130 -0.21 -6.55 10.21
N SER A 131 -1.45 -6.64 9.75
CA SER A 131 -2.63 -6.35 10.56
C SER A 131 -3.48 -7.60 10.68
N VAL A 132 -4.01 -7.90 11.86
CA VAL A 132 -5.00 -8.97 12.07
C VAL A 132 -6.18 -8.40 12.82
N ASN A 133 -7.37 -8.48 12.24
CA ASN A 133 -8.61 -7.94 12.79
C ASN A 133 -8.49 -6.45 13.17
N GLY A 134 -7.84 -5.67 12.30
CA GLY A 134 -7.60 -4.24 12.50
C GLY A 134 -6.44 -3.89 13.45
N VAL A 135 -5.80 -4.88 14.08
CA VAL A 135 -4.65 -4.64 14.96
C VAL A 135 -3.35 -4.76 14.19
N TRP A 136 -2.66 -3.63 14.01
CA TRP A 136 -1.33 -3.59 13.39
C TRP A 136 -0.25 -4.16 14.31
N GLN A 137 0.60 -4.98 13.74
CA GLN A 137 1.76 -5.59 14.34
C GLN A 137 2.96 -5.29 13.45
N PHE A 138 4.00 -4.78 14.08
CA PHE A 138 5.27 -4.49 13.44
C PHE A 138 6.10 -5.76 13.37
N GLU A 139 6.61 -6.11 12.19
CA GLU A 139 7.43 -7.30 12.00
C GLU A 139 8.92 -6.93 11.94
N SER A 140 9.31 -6.04 11.04
CA SER A 140 10.71 -5.62 10.89
C SER A 140 10.86 -4.27 10.21
N PHE A 141 11.98 -3.62 10.49
CA PHE A 141 12.46 -2.39 9.84
C PHE A 141 13.95 -2.54 9.63
N GLU A 142 14.38 -2.38 8.38
CA GLU A 142 15.79 -2.34 8.00
C GLU A 142 16.05 -1.03 7.25
N SER A 143 17.13 -0.35 7.60
CA SER A 143 17.54 0.89 6.93
C SER A 143 19.04 0.88 6.68
N ILE A 144 19.44 1.11 5.43
CA ILE A 144 20.83 1.16 5.00
C ILE A 144 21.03 2.47 4.23
N CYS A 145 21.87 3.37 4.73
CA CYS A 145 22.25 4.59 4.02
C CYS A 145 23.66 4.46 3.46
N GLN A 146 23.81 4.83 2.19
CA GLN A 146 25.10 4.91 1.51
C GLN A 146 25.48 6.39 1.34
N PRO A 147 26.75 6.77 1.61
CA PRO A 147 27.22 8.13 1.39
C PRO A 147 27.18 8.50 -0.09
N ALA A 148 27.08 9.79 -0.37
CA ALA A 148 27.24 10.33 -1.73
C ALA A 148 28.60 9.89 -2.31
N ALA A 149 28.59 9.40 -3.55
CA ALA A 149 29.80 9.02 -4.28
C ALA A 149 30.64 10.24 -4.68
#